data_AF-A0A947HYF6-F1
#
_entry.id   AF-A0A947HYF6-F1
#
_cell.length_a   1.000
_cell.length_b   1.000
_cell.length_c   1.000
_cell.angle_alpha   90.00
_cell.angle_beta   90.00
_cell.angle_gamma   90.00
#
_symmetry.space_group_name_H-M   'P 1'
#
loop_
_entity.id
_entity.type
_entity.pdbx_description
1 polymer ?
#
loop_
_entity_poly.entity_id
_entity_poly.type
_entity_poly.pdbx_seq_one_letter_code
_entity_poly.pdbx_strand_id
1 'polypeptide(L)'
;MSQATSGTSFPIFPVSDAATTATSAVATRQEIQAAAEVGLYANAEHDACGVGFVAHIKGQKAHSIVRQGLQILENIDHRGAVGADPLMGDGAGLLIQIPDEFYRAEMARQGVELPPPGEYGVGMIFLPKESASRQAC
;
A
#
# COMPACT_ATOMS: atom_id res chain seq x y z
N MET A 1 44.43 -35.44 44.11
CA MET A 1 44.52 -34.09 43.48
C MET A 1 43.78 -34.21 42.16
N SER A 2 42.68 -33.54 41.84
CA SER A 2 42.11 -32.26 42.26
C SER A 2 40.58 -32.35 42.15
N GLN A 3 39.90 -31.57 42.97
CA GLN A 3 38.46 -31.58 43.22
C GLN A 3 37.64 -31.07 42.04
N ALA A 4 36.48 -31.70 41.81
CA ALA A 4 35.42 -31.15 40.97
C ALA A 4 34.49 -30.27 41.81
N THR A 5 34.07 -29.17 41.19
CA THR A 5 33.61 -27.90 41.77
C THR A 5 32.16 -27.90 42.25
N SER A 6 31.98 -27.23 43.40
CA SER A 6 30.79 -26.69 44.06
C SER A 6 29.51 -26.57 43.24
N GLY A 7 28.43 -27.18 43.76
CA GLY A 7 27.05 -26.84 43.41
C GLY A 7 26.69 -25.46 43.95
N THR A 8 26.40 -24.53 43.05
CA THR A 8 25.75 -23.26 43.37
C THR A 8 24.25 -23.51 43.51
N SER A 9 23.79 -23.51 44.76
CA SER A 9 22.38 -23.42 45.12
C SER A 9 21.87 -22.05 44.68
N PHE A 10 21.04 -22.01 43.66
CA PHE A 10 20.28 -20.81 43.29
C PHE A 10 19.16 -20.61 44.33
N PRO A 11 19.00 -19.40 44.89
CA PRO A 11 17.89 -19.14 45.80
C PRO A 11 16.59 -19.17 44.99
N ILE A 12 15.69 -20.07 45.38
CA ILE A 12 14.31 -20.07 44.90
C ILE A 12 13.62 -18.89 45.59
N PHE A 13 13.48 -17.78 44.87
CA PHE A 13 12.63 -16.67 45.31
C PHE A 13 11.17 -17.12 45.30
N PRO A 14 10.37 -16.81 46.34
CA PRO A 14 8.97 -17.17 46.36
C PRO A 14 8.24 -16.42 45.25
N VAL A 15 7.56 -17.16 44.38
CA VAL A 15 6.58 -16.59 43.46
C VAL A 15 5.38 -16.17 44.31
N SER A 16 5.27 -14.86 44.54
CA SER A 16 4.09 -14.27 45.18
C SER A 16 2.93 -14.39 44.20
N ASP A 17 2.01 -15.32 44.47
CA ASP A 17 0.75 -15.43 43.78
C ASP A 17 -0.15 -14.21 44.05
N ALA A 18 -0.71 -13.68 42.96
CA ALA A 18 -1.97 -12.95 42.87
C ALA A 18 -2.10 -11.61 43.64
N ALA A 19 -2.58 -10.51 43.07
CA ALA A 19 -3.16 -10.25 41.77
C ALA A 19 -2.91 -8.77 41.47
N THR A 20 -2.08 -8.47 40.48
CA THR A 20 -2.02 -7.12 39.93
C THR A 20 -3.32 -6.91 39.18
N THR A 21 -4.30 -6.31 39.84
CA THR A 21 -5.46 -5.74 39.16
C THR A 21 -4.89 -4.76 38.15
N ALA A 22 -4.92 -5.12 36.87
CA ALA A 22 -4.66 -4.19 35.79
C ALA A 22 -5.85 -3.23 35.76
N THR A 23 -5.87 -2.30 36.71
CA THR A 23 -6.69 -1.11 36.63
C THR A 23 -6.17 -0.39 35.39
N SER A 24 -6.91 -0.43 34.29
CA SER A 24 -6.62 0.42 33.15
C SER A 24 -6.74 1.85 33.66
N ALA A 25 -5.60 2.45 34.01
CA ALA A 25 -5.53 3.84 34.40
C ALA A 25 -6.00 4.62 33.16
N VAL A 26 -7.23 5.11 33.23
CA VAL A 26 -7.74 6.02 32.21
C VAL A 26 -6.90 7.27 32.35
N ALA A 27 -6.12 7.57 31.31
CA ALA A 27 -5.25 8.74 31.29
C ALA A 27 -6.05 9.98 31.69
N THR A 28 -5.49 10.76 32.61
CA THR A 28 -6.08 12.02 33.05
C THR A 28 -6.14 12.99 31.87
N ARG A 29 -7.05 13.98 31.92
CA ARG A 29 -7.16 14.99 30.85
C ARG A 29 -5.85 15.73 30.59
N GLN A 30 -5.03 15.93 31.63
CA GLN A 30 -3.72 16.56 31.48
C GLN A 30 -2.72 15.67 30.75
N GLU A 31 -2.73 14.36 30.99
CA GLU A 31 -1.87 13.41 30.28
C GLU A 31 -2.29 13.27 28.81
N ILE A 32 -3.59 13.28 28.53
CA ILE A 32 -4.12 13.28 27.16
C ILE A 32 -3.71 14.57 26.43
N GLN A 33 -3.83 15.73 27.08
CA GLN A 33 -3.44 17.02 26.52
C GLN A 33 -1.93 17.07 26.24
N ALA A 34 -1.10 16.61 27.18
CA ALA A 34 0.34 16.56 27.00
C ALA A 34 0.74 15.58 25.88
N ALA A 35 0.08 14.42 25.78
CA ALA A 35 0.32 13.48 24.68
C ALA A 35 -0.07 14.05 23.31
N ALA A 36 -1.07 14.92 23.24
CA ALA A 36 -1.44 15.62 22.01
C ALA A 36 -0.43 16.71 21.60
N GLU A 37 0.25 17.33 22.57
CA GLU A 37 1.19 18.44 22.32
C GLU A 37 2.65 18.01 22.16
N VAL A 38 3.09 16.95 22.85
CA VAL A 38 4.49 16.48 22.85
C VAL A 38 4.63 14.95 22.77
N GLY A 39 3.53 14.22 22.63
CA GLY A 39 3.56 12.77 22.48
C GLY A 39 4.11 12.31 21.14
N LEU A 40 4.30 11.00 20.99
CA LEU A 40 4.87 10.36 19.79
C LEU A 40 4.15 10.77 18.49
N TYR A 41 2.84 11.06 18.56
CA TYR A 41 2.00 11.49 17.44
C TYR A 41 1.61 12.97 17.48
N ALA A 42 2.16 13.77 18.42
CA ALA A 42 1.88 15.22 18.48
C ALA A 42 2.29 15.95 17.18
N ASN A 43 3.23 15.35 16.45
CA ASN A 43 3.71 15.84 15.17
C ASN A 43 3.04 15.12 13.98
N ALA A 44 1.97 14.34 14.21
CA ALA A 44 1.25 13.44 13.31
C ALA A 44 2.04 13.01 12.06
N GLU A 45 2.40 11.73 11.94
CA GLU A 45 2.88 11.21 10.66
C GLU A 45 1.84 11.52 9.56
N HIS A 46 2.25 12.28 8.54
CA HIS A 46 1.40 12.59 7.40
C HIS A 46 1.62 11.50 6.36
N ASP A 47 0.56 10.74 6.05
CA ASP A 47 0.61 9.76 4.97
C ASP A 47 0.86 10.47 3.62
N ALA A 48 1.83 9.98 2.87
CA ALA A 48 2.33 10.59 1.64
C ALA A 48 1.49 10.19 0.40
N CYS A 49 0.46 9.35 0.52
CA CYS A 49 -0.24 8.87 -0.68
C CYS A 49 -1.35 9.80 -1.19
N GLY A 50 -1.28 10.20 -2.47
CA GLY A 50 -2.31 10.96 -3.19
C GLY A 50 -3.27 10.08 -3.98
N VAL A 51 -4.57 10.37 -3.87
CA VAL A 51 -5.62 9.72 -4.66
C VAL A 51 -6.56 10.77 -5.22
N GLY A 52 -7.11 10.51 -6.41
CA GLY A 52 -8.09 11.36 -7.05
C GLY A 52 -8.87 10.58 -8.11
N PHE A 53 -10.02 11.12 -8.50
CA PHE A 53 -10.85 10.52 -9.54
C PHE A 53 -11.48 11.58 -10.41
N VAL A 54 -11.81 11.20 -11.64
CA VAL A 54 -12.55 12.03 -12.60
C VAL A 54 -13.65 11.17 -13.17
N ALA A 55 -14.86 11.70 -13.22
CA ALA A 55 -16.00 11.01 -13.80
C ALA A 55 -16.80 11.96 -14.67
N HIS A 56 -17.32 11.46 -15.79
CA HIS A 56 -18.30 12.17 -16.58
C HIS A 56 -19.69 11.97 -15.97
N ILE A 57 -20.35 13.04 -15.54
CA ILE A 57 -21.65 12.97 -14.82
C ILE A 57 -22.72 12.21 -15.63
N LYS A 58 -22.72 12.35 -16.95
CA LYS A 58 -23.64 11.63 -17.85
C LYS A 58 -23.14 10.24 -18.29
N GLY A 59 -22.02 9.75 -17.76
CA GLY A 59 -21.44 8.46 -18.14
C GLY A 59 -20.89 8.36 -19.57
N GLN A 60 -20.62 9.49 -20.24
CA GLN A 60 -20.06 9.47 -21.58
C GLN A 60 -18.56 9.17 -21.53
N LYS A 61 -18.12 8.20 -22.34
CA LYS A 61 -16.72 7.84 -22.49
C LYS A 61 -16.02 8.94 -23.29
N ALA A 62 -14.92 9.47 -22.77
CA ALA A 62 -14.13 10.49 -23.45
C ALA A 62 -12.65 10.38 -23.06
N HIS A 63 -11.76 10.53 -24.05
CA HIS A 63 -10.31 10.52 -23.81
C HIS A 63 -9.85 11.71 -22.93
N SER A 64 -10.63 12.80 -22.85
CA SER A 64 -10.37 13.90 -21.93
C SER A 64 -10.33 13.47 -20.47
N ILE A 65 -11.12 12.46 -20.07
CA ILE A 65 -11.15 11.93 -18.70
C ILE A 65 -9.79 11.31 -18.33
N VAL A 66 -9.18 10.57 -19.27
CA VAL A 66 -7.85 9.99 -19.09
C VAL A 66 -6.80 11.09 -18.94
N ARG A 67 -6.85 12.11 -19.80
CA ARG A 67 -5.93 13.27 -19.71
C ARG A 67 -6.07 14.01 -18.38
N GLN A 68 -7.29 14.18 -17.89
CA GLN A 68 -7.53 14.78 -16.57
C GLN A 68 -7.01 13.89 -15.43
N GLY A 69 -7.15 12.57 -15.54
CA GLY A 69 -6.56 11.62 -14.58
C GLY A 69 -5.04 11.71 -14.52
N LEU A 70 -4.37 11.82 -15.68
CA LEU A 70 -2.92 12.04 -15.75
C LEU A 70 -2.53 13.39 -15.12
N GLN A 71 -3.29 14.45 -15.39
CA GLN A 71 -3.06 15.76 -14.77
C GLN A 71 -3.16 15.70 -13.23
N ILE A 72 -4.08 14.90 -12.69
CA ILE A 72 -4.17 14.69 -11.24
C ILE A 72 -2.88 14.08 -10.71
N LEU A 73 -2.35 13.04 -11.37
CA LEU A 73 -1.11 12.38 -10.97
C LEU A 73 0.08 13.37 -10.97
N GLU A 74 0.19 14.20 -12.00
CA GLU A 74 1.20 15.28 -12.06
C GLU A 74 1.04 16.28 -10.90
N ASN A 75 -0.20 16.63 -10.55
CA ASN A 75 -0.47 17.62 -9.50
C ASN A 75 -0.20 17.07 -8.09
N ILE A 76 -0.24 15.76 -7.88
CA ILE A 76 0.03 15.12 -6.58
C ILE A 76 1.45 14.58 -6.45
N ASP A 77 2.32 14.83 -7.43
CA ASP A 77 3.72 14.40 -7.43
C ASP A 77 4.50 14.86 -6.19
N HIS A 78 4.18 16.05 -5.68
CA HIS A 78 4.74 16.59 -4.43
C HIS A 78 4.41 15.76 -3.18
N ARG A 79 3.51 14.80 -3.28
CA ARG A 79 3.19 13.84 -2.22
C ARG A 79 3.90 12.51 -2.43
N GLY A 80 4.42 12.22 -3.63
CA GLY A 80 5.18 11.01 -3.89
C GLY A 80 6.44 10.92 -3.03
N ALA A 81 6.82 9.70 -2.63
CA ALA A 81 8.11 9.49 -2.03
C ALA A 81 9.20 9.80 -3.06
N VAL A 82 10.10 10.71 -2.71
CA VAL A 82 11.26 11.06 -3.54
C VAL A 82 12.43 10.21 -3.09
N GLY A 83 12.91 9.32 -3.95
CA GLY A 83 14.11 8.53 -3.71
C GLY A 83 15.40 9.36 -3.82
N ALA A 84 16.55 8.73 -3.54
CA ALA A 84 17.86 9.35 -3.80
C ALA A 84 18.15 9.52 -5.31
N ASP A 85 17.45 8.75 -6.17
CA ASP A 85 17.49 8.85 -7.62
C ASP A 85 16.25 9.61 -8.11
N PRO A 86 16.40 10.73 -8.83
CA PRO A 86 15.28 11.49 -9.41
C PRO A 86 14.39 10.69 -10.37
N LEU A 87 14.87 9.55 -10.90
CA LEU A 87 14.11 8.68 -11.81
C LEU A 87 13.34 7.57 -11.07
N MET A 88 13.53 7.44 -9.76
CA MET A 88 12.89 6.41 -8.94
C MET A 88 11.72 7.01 -8.15
N GLY A 89 10.54 6.41 -8.30
CA GLY A 89 9.39 6.66 -7.44
C GLY A 89 8.76 5.34 -6.97
N ASP A 90 8.01 5.40 -5.87
CA ASP A 90 7.39 4.22 -5.27
C ASP A 90 6.29 3.61 -6.14
N GLY A 91 5.63 4.43 -6.96
CA GLY A 91 4.66 4.01 -7.96
C GLY A 91 3.54 5.01 -8.20
N ALA A 92 2.99 5.00 -9.41
CA ALA A 92 1.80 5.73 -9.80
C ALA A 92 0.93 4.85 -10.69
N GLY A 93 -0.38 5.05 -10.66
CA GLY A 93 -1.32 4.24 -11.44
C GLY A 93 -2.62 4.96 -11.75
N LEU A 94 -3.23 4.60 -12.88
CA LEU A 94 -4.53 5.09 -13.31
C LEU A 94 -5.42 3.92 -13.66
N LEU A 95 -6.51 3.74 -12.90
CA LEU A 95 -7.53 2.76 -13.21
C LEU A 95 -8.58 3.37 -14.14
N ILE A 96 -8.80 2.74 -15.29
CA ILE A 96 -9.79 3.14 -16.29
C ILE A 96 -10.73 1.99 -16.65
N GLN A 97 -11.87 2.32 -17.26
CA GLN A 97 -12.72 1.32 -17.90
C GLN A 97 -11.97 0.67 -19.09
N ILE A 98 -12.34 -0.56 -19.45
CA ILE A 98 -11.77 -1.27 -20.60
C ILE A 98 -11.94 -0.41 -21.88
N PRO A 99 -10.84 0.01 -22.54
CA PRO A 99 -10.88 0.78 -23.78
C PRO A 99 -11.25 -0.12 -24.98
N ASP A 100 -12.54 -0.43 -25.14
CA ASP A 100 -13.05 -1.36 -26.16
C ASP A 100 -12.60 -1.00 -27.59
N GLU A 101 -12.66 0.28 -27.97
CA GLU A 101 -12.28 0.74 -29.31
C GLU A 101 -10.81 0.41 -29.62
N PHE A 102 -9.92 0.58 -28.63
CA PHE A 102 -8.50 0.26 -28.78
C PHE A 102 -8.29 -1.24 -28.92
N TYR A 103 -8.87 -2.05 -28.03
CA TYR A 103 -8.71 -3.51 -28.09
C TYR A 103 -9.29 -4.10 -29.36
N ARG A 104 -10.46 -3.62 -29.80
CA ARG A 104 -11.10 -4.08 -31.04
C ARG A 104 -10.24 -3.76 -32.26
N ALA A 105 -9.66 -2.55 -32.33
CA ALA A 105 -8.76 -2.19 -33.41
C ALA A 105 -7.51 -3.08 -33.43
N GLU A 106 -6.91 -3.36 -32.27
CA GLU A 106 -5.66 -4.14 -32.21
C GLU A 106 -5.87 -5.64 -32.42
N MET A 107 -6.97 -6.21 -31.91
CA MET A 107 -7.32 -7.61 -32.13
C MET A 107 -7.73 -7.87 -33.58
N ALA A 108 -8.44 -6.94 -34.22
CA ALA A 108 -8.78 -7.04 -35.63
C ALA A 108 -7.52 -7.12 -36.53
N ARG A 109 -6.45 -6.39 -36.18
CA ARG A 109 -5.16 -6.47 -36.88
C ARG A 109 -4.48 -7.84 -36.75
N GLN A 110 -4.83 -8.60 -35.72
CA GLN A 110 -4.36 -9.97 -35.48
C GLN A 110 -5.33 -11.03 -36.01
N GLY A 111 -6.41 -10.62 -36.70
CA GLY A 111 -7.43 -11.52 -37.23
C GLY A 111 -8.38 -12.07 -36.17
N VAL A 112 -8.45 -11.45 -35.00
CA VAL A 112 -9.33 -11.86 -33.89
C VAL A 112 -10.51 -10.90 -33.79
N GLU A 113 -11.72 -11.44 -33.87
CA GLU A 113 -12.95 -10.68 -33.62
C GLU A 113 -13.31 -10.76 -32.14
N LEU A 114 -13.42 -9.60 -31.49
CA LEU A 114 -13.78 -9.53 -30.08
C LEU A 114 -15.30 -9.62 -29.89
N PRO A 115 -15.76 -10.38 -28.87
CA PRO A 115 -17.17 -10.36 -28.44
C PRO A 115 -17.69 -8.95 -28.13
N PRO A 116 -19.02 -8.79 -27.96
CA PRO A 116 -19.60 -7.56 -27.45
C PRO A 116 -18.97 -7.10 -26.12
N PRO A 117 -18.94 -5.78 -25.86
CA PRO A 117 -18.47 -5.27 -24.59
C PRO A 117 -19.21 -5.90 -23.41
N GLY A 118 -18.46 -6.41 -22.42
CA GLY A 118 -19.00 -7.14 -21.27
C GLY A 118 -18.98 -8.66 -21.42
N GLU A 119 -18.77 -9.18 -22.62
CA GLU A 119 -18.57 -10.62 -22.87
C GLU A 119 -17.09 -11.03 -23.00
N TYR A 120 -16.18 -10.06 -22.87
CA TYR A 120 -14.75 -10.31 -22.79
C TYR A 120 -14.12 -9.52 -21.63
N GLY A 121 -13.01 -10.05 -21.10
CA GLY A 121 -12.24 -9.45 -20.03
C GLY A 121 -10.79 -9.22 -20.45
N VAL A 122 -10.10 -8.34 -19.72
CA VAL A 122 -8.69 -8.05 -19.91
C VAL A 122 -7.95 -8.30 -18.60
N GLY A 123 -6.88 -9.08 -18.65
CA GLY A 123 -5.96 -9.28 -17.54
C GLY A 123 -4.65 -8.51 -17.77
N MET A 124 -4.28 -7.65 -16.83
CA MET A 124 -2.95 -7.05 -16.78
C MET A 124 -2.10 -7.86 -15.79
N ILE A 125 -1.09 -8.58 -16.29
CA ILE A 125 -0.30 -9.52 -15.49
C ILE A 125 1.18 -9.16 -15.60
N PHE A 126 1.86 -9.08 -14.46
CA PHE A 126 3.32 -8.97 -14.41
C PHE A 126 3.93 -10.36 -14.33
N LEU A 127 4.77 -10.69 -15.32
CA LEU A 127 5.49 -11.96 -15.41
C LEU A 127 7.00 -11.73 -15.18
N PRO A 128 7.76 -12.78 -14.81
CA PRO A 128 9.21 -12.70 -14.75
C PRO A 128 9.84 -12.16 -16.04
N LYS A 129 10.94 -11.40 -15.89
CA LYS A 129 11.70 -10.89 -17.06
C LYS A 129 12.47 -12.02 -17.75
N GLU A 130 12.94 -13.01 -17.00
CA GLU A 130 13.67 -14.17 -17.49
C GLU A 130 12.74 -15.10 -18.29
N SER A 131 13.21 -15.59 -19.45
CA SER A 131 12.34 -16.23 -20.44
C SER A 131 11.84 -17.60 -19.99
N ALA A 132 12.70 -18.44 -19.40
CA ALA A 132 12.32 -19.77 -18.95
C ALA A 132 11.30 -19.68 -17.81
N SER A 133 11.54 -18.78 -16.85
CA SER A 133 10.64 -18.50 -15.73
C SER A 133 9.29 -17.97 -16.21
N ARG A 134 9.27 -17.09 -17.23
CA ARG A 134 8.03 -16.57 -17.80
C ARG A 134 7.20 -17.64 -18.51
N GLN A 135 7.84 -18.59 -19.19
CA GLN A 135 7.15 -19.69 -19.87
C GLN A 135 6.59 -20.75 -18.91
N ALA A 136 7.13 -20.82 -17.69
CA ALA A 136 6.71 -21.76 -16.68
C ALA A 136 5.50 -21.29 -15.84
N CYS A 137 5.15 -20.00 -15.89
CA CYS A 137 3.95 -19.44 -15.27
C CYS A 137 2.72 -19.66 -16.15
#